data_AF-A0A382ETR6-F1
#
_entry.id   AF-A0A382ETR6-F1
#
_cell.length_a   1.000
_cell.length_b   1.000
_cell.length_c   1.000
_cell.angle_alpha   90.00
_cell.angle_beta   90.00
_cell.angle_gamma   90.00
#
_symmetry.space_group_name_H-M   'P 1'
#
loop_
_entity.id
_entity.type
_entity.pdbx_description
1 polymer ?
#
loop_
_entity_poly.entity_id
_entity_poly.type
_entity_poly.pdbx_seq_one_letter_code
_entity_poly.pdbx_strand_id
1 'polypeptide(L)'
;MTVLAHGVGGRTDLPVSAMQAGWSAAVALILSFAALGLLWRRPRLRSLAAGRPVVLSEMRTLRGMALALRWAVMVLFVVVVTAGLVGRDDVVANLAPVAVYVAFWVAVPLLAVLVGPFWASISPWEVLARLADRTGPARRPDAPKILAKGWASLVPVAAFLWLELVYHDGTRP
;
A
#
# COMPACT_ATOMS: atom_id res chain seq x y z
N MET A 1 22.90 24.91 5.77
CA MET A 1 21.57 24.44 6.23
C MET A 1 21.14 23.31 5.32
N THR A 2 21.00 22.11 5.85
CA THR A 2 20.45 20.96 5.12
C THR A 2 18.96 21.18 4.93
N VAL A 3 18.54 21.52 3.71
CA VAL A 3 17.13 21.65 3.35
C VAL A 3 16.56 20.23 3.25
N LEU A 4 16.01 19.75 4.36
CA LEU A 4 15.17 18.55 4.39
C LEU A 4 13.76 18.95 3.98
N ALA A 5 13.52 19.01 2.67
CA ALA A 5 12.21 18.97 2.00
C ALA A 5 12.27 19.89 0.78
N HIS A 6 12.15 19.30 -0.40
CA HIS A 6 11.21 19.77 -1.42
C HIS A 6 10.98 18.60 -2.38
N GLY A 7 9.90 17.85 -2.19
CA GLY A 7 9.39 16.90 -3.18
C GLY A 7 8.87 17.57 -4.47
N VAL A 8 8.95 18.90 -4.53
CA VAL A 8 8.65 19.74 -5.68
C VAL A 8 9.97 20.15 -6.35
N GLY A 9 10.71 19.15 -6.86
CA GLY A 9 12.02 19.37 -7.49
C GLY A 9 12.26 18.54 -8.76
N GLY A 10 11.26 17.76 -9.19
CA GLY A 10 11.33 16.99 -10.44
C GLY A 10 11.23 17.87 -11.68
N ARG A 11 10.70 17.32 -12.78
CA ARG A 11 10.52 18.06 -14.04
C ARG A 11 9.64 19.30 -13.83
N THR A 12 10.26 20.48 -13.90
CA THR A 12 9.60 21.79 -13.88
C THR A 12 9.22 22.26 -15.28
N ASP A 13 9.14 21.34 -16.24
CA ASP A 13 8.84 21.58 -17.66
C ASP A 13 7.39 22.06 -17.90
N LEU A 14 6.62 22.29 -16.84
CA LEU A 14 5.25 22.79 -16.90
C LEU A 14 5.24 24.29 -17.28
N PRO A 15 4.27 24.75 -18.09
CA PRO A 15 4.12 26.16 -18.45
C PRO A 15 3.64 27.05 -17.28
N VAL A 16 3.60 26.52 -16.05
CA VAL A 16 3.13 27.21 -14.84
C VAL A 16 4.21 27.16 -13.76
N SER A 17 4.32 28.23 -12.97
CA SER A 17 5.30 28.28 -11.88
C SER A 17 4.95 27.29 -10.76
N ALA A 18 5.96 26.82 -10.01
CA ALA A 18 5.76 25.90 -8.88
C ALA A 18 4.79 26.46 -7.83
N MET A 19 4.84 27.77 -7.58
CA MET A 19 3.92 28.44 -6.66
C MET A 19 2.48 28.40 -7.17
N GLN A 20 2.25 28.66 -8.47
CA GLN A 20 0.91 28.57 -9.07
C GLN A 20 0.37 27.14 -9.00
N ALA A 21 1.18 26.14 -9.37
CA ALA A 21 0.81 24.74 -9.28
C ALA A 21 0.48 24.32 -7.83
N GLY A 22 1.29 24.77 -6.86
CA GLY A 22 1.08 24.54 -5.44
C GLY A 22 -0.25 25.11 -4.94
N TRP A 23 -0.57 26.36 -5.29
CA TRP A 23 -1.86 26.96 -4.95
C TRP A 23 -3.04 26.25 -5.62
N SER A 24 -2.93 25.90 -6.89
CA SER A 24 -3.98 25.15 -7.59
C SER A 24 -4.24 23.79 -6.94
N ALA A 25 -3.19 23.05 -6.58
CA ALA A 25 -3.31 21.78 -5.88
C ALA A 25 -3.95 21.95 -4.48
N ALA A 26 -3.51 22.96 -3.71
CA ALA A 26 -4.06 23.25 -2.39
C ALA A 26 -5.55 23.62 -2.45
N VAL A 27 -5.93 24.50 -3.38
CA VAL A 27 -7.33 24.90 -3.59
C VAL A 27 -8.18 23.70 -4.02
N ALA A 28 -7.71 22.91 -4.99
CA ALA A 28 -8.41 21.70 -5.44
C ALA A 28 -8.61 20.72 -4.28
N LEU A 29 -7.59 20.50 -3.44
CA LEU A 29 -7.67 19.64 -2.27
C LEU A 29 -8.71 20.15 -1.27
N ILE A 30 -8.60 21.41 -0.83
CA ILE A 30 -9.51 22.02 0.15
C ILE A 30 -10.95 21.96 -0.34
N LEU A 31 -11.21 22.36 -1.59
CA LEU A 31 -12.55 22.35 -2.15
C LEU A 31 -13.11 20.93 -2.30
N SER A 32 -12.29 19.96 -2.71
CA SER A 32 -12.71 18.55 -2.82
C SER A 32 -13.13 17.97 -1.48
N PHE A 33 -12.33 18.19 -0.43
CA PHE A 33 -12.65 17.72 0.93
C PHE A 33 -13.83 18.49 1.55
N ALA A 34 -13.93 19.80 1.34
CA ALA A 34 -15.09 20.58 1.77
C ALA A 34 -16.36 20.10 1.08
N ALA A 35 -16.31 19.84 -0.24
CA ALA A 35 -17.43 19.29 -0.99
C ALA A 35 -17.81 17.90 -0.46
N LEU A 36 -16.83 17.02 -0.24
CA LEU A 36 -17.09 15.69 0.33
C LEU A 36 -17.74 15.81 1.72
N GLY A 37 -17.23 16.66 2.61
CA GLY A 37 -17.78 16.86 3.96
C GLY A 37 -19.18 17.48 3.97
N LEU A 38 -19.46 18.43 3.07
CA LEU A 38 -20.74 19.14 3.03
C LEU A 38 -21.83 18.35 2.30
N LEU A 39 -21.49 17.72 1.17
CA LEU A 39 -22.43 17.04 0.27
C LEU A 39 -22.58 15.54 0.61
N TRP A 40 -21.55 14.89 1.14
CA TRP A 40 -21.53 13.44 1.39
C TRP A 40 -21.85 13.08 2.85
N ARG A 41 -22.99 13.53 3.36
CA ARG A 41 -23.38 13.32 4.78
C ARG A 41 -23.83 11.90 5.12
N ARG A 42 -24.10 11.05 4.13
CA ARG A 42 -24.55 9.66 4.33
C ARG A 42 -23.71 8.71 3.48
N PRO A 43 -23.30 7.53 4.02
CA PRO A 43 -22.44 6.58 3.32
C PRO A 43 -23.22 5.79 2.25
N ARG A 44 -23.52 6.46 1.12
CA ARG A 44 -24.34 5.92 0.01
C ARG A 44 -23.72 4.69 -0.68
N LEU A 45 -22.40 4.52 -0.64
CA LEU A 45 -21.69 3.40 -1.27
C LEU A 45 -21.64 2.13 -0.41
N ARG A 46 -22.10 2.20 0.86
CA ARG A 46 -21.99 1.05 1.77
C ARG A 46 -22.81 -0.15 1.30
N SER A 47 -23.97 0.08 0.68
CA SER A 47 -24.80 -0.98 0.10
C SER A 47 -24.15 -1.62 -1.13
N LEU A 48 -23.39 -0.85 -1.92
CA LEU A 48 -22.64 -1.34 -3.08
C LEU A 48 -21.34 -2.06 -2.69
N ALA A 49 -20.79 -1.76 -1.52
CA ALA A 49 -19.61 -2.43 -0.97
C ALA A 49 -19.90 -3.85 -0.48
N ALA A 50 -21.17 -4.20 -0.23
CA ALA A 50 -21.58 -5.57 0.04
C ALA A 50 -21.53 -6.37 -1.27
N GLY A 51 -20.32 -6.75 -1.69
CA GLY A 51 -20.12 -7.63 -2.84
C GLY A 51 -20.85 -8.95 -2.69
N ARG A 52 -21.00 -9.70 -3.79
CA ARG A 52 -21.58 -11.04 -3.75
C ARG A 52 -20.49 -12.04 -3.36
N PRO A 53 -20.69 -12.87 -2.33
CA PRO A 53 -19.73 -13.91 -1.99
C PRO A 53 -19.67 -14.91 -3.15
N VAL A 54 -18.54 -14.95 -3.84
CA VAL A 54 -18.29 -16.03 -4.81
C VAL A 54 -17.92 -17.25 -3.98
N VAL A 55 -18.79 -18.27 -3.97
CA VAL A 55 -18.57 -19.53 -3.24
C VAL A 55 -17.49 -20.34 -3.97
N LEU A 56 -16.24 -19.93 -3.82
CA LEU A 56 -15.06 -20.59 -4.38
C LEU A 56 -14.53 -21.72 -3.46
N SER A 57 -15.12 -21.88 -2.27
CA SER A 57 -14.59 -22.75 -1.20
C SER A 57 -14.83 -24.25 -1.42
N GLU A 58 -15.75 -24.62 -2.32
CA GLU A 58 -16.15 -26.01 -2.58
C GLU A 58 -15.28 -26.72 -3.62
N MET A 59 -14.49 -25.98 -4.41
CA MET A 59 -13.60 -26.57 -5.41
C MET A 59 -12.19 -26.75 -4.86
N ARG A 60 -11.79 -28.01 -4.65
CA ARG A 60 -10.45 -28.41 -4.15
C ARG A 60 -9.31 -27.82 -5.00
N THR A 61 -9.53 -27.66 -6.31
CA THR A 61 -8.60 -27.02 -7.27
C THR A 61 -8.32 -25.56 -6.93
N LEU A 62 -9.35 -24.79 -6.56
CA LEU A 62 -9.21 -23.38 -6.20
C LEU A 62 -8.44 -23.19 -4.89
N ARG A 63 -8.61 -24.09 -3.92
CA ARG A 63 -7.79 -24.09 -2.69
C ARG A 63 -6.31 -24.33 -2.97
N GLY A 64 -6.01 -25.29 -3.85
CA GLY A 64 -4.64 -25.55 -4.28
C GLY A 64 -4.01 -24.35 -4.98
N MET A 65 -4.76 -23.72 -5.89
CA MET A 65 -4.31 -22.53 -6.62
C MET A 65 -4.11 -21.33 -5.68
N ALA A 66 -5.01 -21.10 -4.73
CA ALA A 66 -4.86 -20.05 -3.73
C ALA A 66 -3.62 -20.26 -2.84
N LEU A 67 -3.34 -21.51 -2.45
CA LEU A 67 -2.15 -21.85 -1.68
C LEU A 67 -0.87 -21.64 -2.50
N ALA A 68 -0.86 -22.08 -3.76
CA ALA A 68 0.26 -21.86 -4.68
C ALA A 68 0.52 -20.37 -4.89
N LEU A 69 -0.54 -19.58 -5.14
CA LEU A 69 -0.45 -18.13 -5.30
C LEU A 69 0.08 -17.45 -4.04
N ARG A 70 -0.40 -17.85 -2.87
CA ARG A 70 0.09 -17.34 -1.59
C ARG A 70 1.58 -17.61 -1.39
N TRP A 71 2.07 -18.80 -1.75
CA TRP A 71 3.50 -19.10 -1.68
C TRP A 71 4.31 -18.34 -2.74
N ALA A 72 3.79 -18.20 -3.96
CA ALA A 72 4.44 -17.41 -5.01
C ALA A 72 4.59 -15.94 -4.57
N VAL A 73 3.55 -15.36 -3.97
CA VAL A 73 3.58 -13.99 -3.42
C VAL A 73 4.55 -13.88 -2.25
N MET A 74 4.65 -14.89 -1.39
CA MET A 74 5.66 -14.94 -0.33
C MET A 74 7.09 -14.97 -0.88
N VAL A 75 7.37 -15.81 -1.89
CA VAL A 75 8.68 -15.87 -2.54
C VAL A 75 9.00 -14.53 -3.19
N LEU A 76 8.05 -13.94 -3.91
CA LEU A 76 8.20 -12.61 -4.51
C LEU A 76 8.49 -11.56 -3.45
N PHE A 77 7.81 -11.59 -2.30
CA PHE A 77 8.07 -10.69 -1.18
C PHE A 77 9.50 -10.82 -0.67
N VAL A 78 10.00 -12.04 -0.46
CA VAL A 78 11.40 -12.27 -0.03
C VAL A 78 12.39 -11.74 -1.08
N VAL A 79 12.12 -11.98 -2.37
CA VAL A 79 12.96 -11.46 -3.47
C VAL A 79 12.99 -9.94 -3.47
N VAL A 80 11.84 -9.28 -3.33
CA VAL A 80 11.73 -7.81 -3.31
C VAL A 80 12.45 -7.21 -2.09
N VAL A 81 12.27 -7.80 -0.91
CA VAL A 81 12.98 -7.35 0.30
C VAL A 81 14.49 -7.54 0.14
N THR A 82 14.93 -8.68 -0.40
CA THR A 82 16.36 -8.94 -0.63
C THR A 82 16.94 -7.97 -1.67
N ALA A 83 16.19 -7.69 -2.74
CA ALA A 83 16.57 -6.72 -3.76
C ALA A 83 16.65 -5.29 -3.20
N GLY A 84 15.76 -4.91 -2.27
CA GLY A 84 15.84 -3.61 -1.59
C GLY A 84 17.01 -3.48 -0.62
N LEU A 85 17.42 -4.57 0.05
CA LEU A 85 18.47 -4.53 1.06
C LEU A 85 19.89 -4.71 0.50
N VAL A 86 20.06 -5.55 -0.52
CA VAL A 86 21.37 -5.96 -1.05
C VAL A 86 21.47 -5.74 -2.57
N GLY A 87 20.35 -5.46 -3.24
CA GLY A 87 20.35 -5.22 -4.68
C GLY A 87 21.09 -3.93 -5.05
N ARG A 88 21.32 -3.76 -6.35
CA ARG A 88 21.97 -2.55 -6.87
C ARG A 88 21.09 -1.33 -6.64
N ASP A 89 21.71 -0.22 -6.31
CA ASP A 89 21.07 1.09 -6.21
C ASP A 89 20.85 1.69 -7.60
N ASP A 90 20.03 1.01 -8.40
CA ASP A 90 19.68 1.40 -9.76
C ASP A 90 18.23 0.95 -10.05
N VAL A 91 17.37 1.91 -10.38
CA VAL A 91 15.93 1.70 -10.59
C VAL A 91 15.60 0.78 -11.76
N VAL A 92 16.52 0.62 -12.72
CA VAL A 92 16.32 -0.22 -13.92
C VAL A 92 16.76 -1.66 -13.64
N ALA A 93 17.83 -1.83 -12.86
CA ALA A 93 18.38 -3.13 -12.51
C ALA A 93 17.77 -3.73 -11.23
N ASN A 94 17.14 -2.92 -10.38
CA ASN A 94 16.52 -3.36 -9.14
C ASN A 94 15.00 -3.54 -9.32
N LEU A 95 14.50 -4.70 -8.90
CA LEU A 95 13.07 -5.02 -8.96
C LEU A 95 12.26 -4.25 -7.90
N ALA A 96 12.87 -3.85 -6.78
CA ALA A 96 12.16 -3.33 -5.63
C ALA A 96 11.28 -2.11 -5.93
N PRO A 97 11.76 -1.07 -6.67
CA PRO A 97 10.93 0.10 -6.98
C PRO A 97 9.68 -0.26 -7.78
N VAL A 98 9.80 -1.06 -8.85
CA VAL A 98 8.65 -1.46 -9.68
C VAL A 98 7.67 -2.34 -8.89
N ALA A 99 8.19 -3.28 -8.11
CA ALA A 99 7.35 -4.16 -7.31
C ALA A 99 6.55 -3.40 -6.23
N VAL A 100 7.17 -2.41 -5.57
CA VAL A 100 6.51 -1.64 -4.51
C VAL A 100 5.61 -0.55 -5.09
N TYR A 101 6.13 0.34 -5.93
CA TYR A 101 5.40 1.52 -6.42
C TYR A 101 4.36 1.20 -7.51
N VAL A 102 4.58 0.16 -8.33
CA VAL A 102 3.66 -0.16 -9.42
C VAL A 102 2.80 -1.36 -9.06
N ALA A 103 3.41 -2.51 -8.80
CA ALA A 103 2.64 -3.73 -8.58
C ALA A 103 1.86 -3.67 -7.26
N PHE A 104 2.52 -3.36 -6.14
CA PHE A 104 1.86 -3.31 -4.84
C PHE A 104 1.01 -2.05 -4.65
N TRP A 105 1.57 -0.86 -4.89
CA TRP A 105 0.89 0.39 -4.56
C TRP A 105 -0.25 0.74 -5.53
N VAL A 106 -0.11 0.43 -6.83
CA VAL A 106 -1.14 0.75 -7.84
C VAL A 106 -1.96 -0.48 -8.23
N ALA A 107 -1.32 -1.57 -8.62
CA ALA A 107 -2.06 -2.70 -9.19
C ALA A 107 -2.91 -3.46 -8.15
N VAL A 108 -2.44 -3.65 -6.92
CA VAL A 108 -3.22 -4.36 -5.88
C VAL A 108 -4.53 -3.63 -5.54
N PRO A 109 -4.55 -2.31 -5.26
CA PRO A 109 -5.83 -1.60 -5.05
C PRO A 109 -6.76 -1.66 -6.25
N LEU A 110 -6.25 -1.50 -7.48
CA LEU A 110 -7.07 -1.62 -8.70
C LEU A 110 -7.69 -3.01 -8.85
N LEU A 111 -6.90 -4.06 -8.64
CA LEU A 111 -7.40 -5.44 -8.65
C LEU A 111 -8.39 -5.69 -7.51
N ALA A 112 -8.21 -5.05 -6.35
CA ALA A 112 -9.12 -5.21 -5.22
C ALA A 112 -10.49 -4.56 -5.50
N VAL A 113 -10.54 -3.48 -6.28
CA VAL A 113 -11.79 -2.90 -6.77
C VAL A 113 -12.52 -3.86 -7.72
N LEU A 114 -11.78 -4.59 -8.56
CA LEU A 114 -12.35 -5.50 -9.55
C LEU A 114 -12.80 -6.85 -8.96
N VAL A 115 -11.97 -7.45 -8.13
CA VAL A 115 -12.12 -8.84 -7.64
C VAL A 115 -12.60 -8.90 -6.18
N GLY A 116 -12.63 -7.76 -5.49
CA GLY A 116 -12.88 -7.68 -4.06
C GLY A 116 -11.60 -7.84 -3.23
N PRO A 117 -11.70 -7.95 -1.89
CA PRO A 117 -10.56 -7.91 -0.97
C PRO A 117 -9.72 -9.20 -0.96
N PHE A 118 -9.13 -9.57 -2.10
CA PHE A 118 -8.33 -10.79 -2.26
C PHE A 118 -6.99 -10.75 -1.53
N TRP A 119 -6.41 -9.55 -1.35
CA TRP A 119 -5.06 -9.36 -0.80
C TRP A 119 -4.90 -10.00 0.58
N ALA A 120 -5.92 -9.91 1.44
CA ALA A 120 -5.90 -10.57 2.75
C ALA A 120 -5.52 -12.05 2.62
N SER A 121 -6.16 -12.78 1.69
CA SER A 121 -5.97 -14.22 1.54
C SER A 121 -4.53 -14.63 1.12
N ILE A 122 -3.81 -13.77 0.43
CA ILE A 122 -2.47 -14.06 -0.15
C ILE A 122 -1.33 -13.27 0.48
N SER A 123 -1.64 -12.31 1.36
CA SER A 123 -0.68 -11.36 1.93
C SER A 123 0.49 -12.08 2.65
N PRO A 124 1.75 -11.71 2.35
CA PRO A 124 2.92 -12.23 3.06
C PRO A 124 2.82 -12.03 4.57
N TRP A 125 2.31 -10.88 5.01
CA TRP A 125 2.17 -10.54 6.43
C TRP A 125 1.26 -11.52 7.17
N GLU A 126 0.16 -11.96 6.56
CA GLU A 126 -0.69 -12.96 7.18
C GLU A 126 -0.04 -14.34 7.21
N VAL A 127 0.78 -14.68 6.22
CA VAL A 127 1.56 -15.93 6.24
C VAL A 127 2.53 -15.92 7.42
N LEU A 128 3.27 -14.82 7.58
CA LEU A 128 4.22 -14.63 8.68
C LEU A 128 3.52 -14.61 10.03
N ALA A 129 2.38 -13.93 10.15
CA ALA A 129 1.57 -13.92 11.37
C ALA A 129 1.14 -15.34 11.77
N ARG A 130 0.60 -16.11 10.82
CA ARG A 130 0.20 -17.51 11.06
C ARG A 130 1.38 -18.42 11.40
N LEU A 131 2.55 -18.19 10.79
CA LEU A 131 3.75 -18.95 11.12
C LEU A 131 4.24 -18.62 12.54
N ALA A 132 4.28 -17.33 12.89
CA ALA A 132 4.62 -16.86 14.22
C ALA A 132 3.62 -17.35 15.29
N ASP A 133 2.33 -17.46 14.96
CA ASP A 133 1.31 -18.03 15.85
C ASP A 133 1.58 -19.53 16.12
N ARG A 134 2.02 -20.27 15.11
CA ARG A 134 2.35 -21.71 15.24
C ARG A 134 3.62 -21.96 16.05
N THR A 135 4.61 -21.08 15.95
CA THR A 135 5.89 -21.21 16.66
C THR A 135 5.90 -20.48 17.99
N GLY A 136 4.85 -19.71 18.30
CA GLY A 136 4.73 -18.89 19.50
C GLY A 136 4.12 -19.64 20.69
N PRO A 137 4.15 -19.03 21.89
CA PRO A 137 3.52 -19.59 23.06
C PRO A 137 1.99 -19.74 22.87
N ALA A 138 1.42 -20.83 23.39
CA ALA A 138 0.00 -21.17 23.25
C ALA A 138 -0.96 -20.09 23.82
N ARG A 139 -0.46 -19.20 24.67
CA ARG A 139 -1.17 -18.04 25.19
C ARG A 139 -0.32 -16.80 24.97
N ARG A 140 -0.74 -15.95 24.03
CA ARG A 140 -0.12 -14.64 23.85
C ARG A 140 -0.76 -13.65 24.84
N PRO A 141 0.03 -12.76 25.46
CA PRO A 141 -0.53 -11.61 26.16
C PRO A 141 -1.41 -10.80 25.19
N ASP A 142 -2.47 -10.17 25.71
CA ASP A 142 -3.28 -9.26 24.90
C ASP A 142 -2.37 -8.22 24.24
N ALA A 143 -2.59 -8.00 22.94
CA ALA A 143 -1.82 -7.01 22.20
C ALA A 143 -1.93 -5.64 22.91
N PRO A 144 -0.82 -4.90 23.07
CA PRO A 144 -0.86 -3.56 23.66
C PRO A 144 -1.95 -2.72 23.01
N LYS A 145 -2.73 -1.97 23.81
CA LYS A 145 -3.91 -1.21 23.33
C LYS A 145 -3.60 -0.29 22.12
N ILE A 146 -2.36 0.16 21.98
CA ILE A 146 -1.88 0.96 20.84
C ILE A 146 -1.87 0.15 19.53
N LEU A 147 -1.42 -1.10 19.58
CA LEU A 147 -1.44 -2.04 18.45
C LEU A 147 -2.86 -2.47 18.13
N ALA A 148 -3.69 -2.72 19.15
CA ALA A 148 -5.09 -3.13 18.98
C ALA A 148 -5.96 -2.06 18.30
N LYS A 149 -5.63 -0.78 18.45
CA LYS A 149 -6.33 0.34 17.81
C LYS A 149 -5.84 0.64 16.39
N GLY A 150 -4.86 -0.11 15.86
CA GLY A 150 -4.36 0.05 14.49
C GLY A 150 -3.43 1.25 14.26
N TRP A 151 -3.15 2.09 15.26
CA TRP A 151 -2.30 3.28 15.13
C TRP A 151 -0.87 2.95 14.68
N ALA A 152 -0.37 1.76 15.05
CA ALA A 152 0.95 1.29 14.63
C ALA A 152 1.08 1.18 13.10
N SER A 153 -0.03 0.98 12.37
CA SER A 153 -0.03 0.93 10.91
C SER A 153 0.28 2.28 10.26
N LEU A 154 0.11 3.40 10.99
CA LEU A 154 0.43 4.73 10.48
C LEU A 154 1.93 4.92 10.28
N VAL A 155 2.78 4.24 11.06
CA VAL A 155 4.24 4.38 10.97
C VAL A 155 4.77 3.93 9.60
N PRO A 156 4.55 2.69 9.13
CA PRO A 156 5.04 2.26 7.82
C PRO A 156 4.38 3.03 6.68
N VAL A 157 3.09 3.40 6.80
CA VAL A 157 2.40 4.20 5.78
C VAL A 157 3.00 5.61 5.69
N ALA A 158 3.23 6.27 6.82
CA ALA A 158 3.86 7.60 6.83
C ALA A 158 5.29 7.56 6.31
N ALA A 159 6.06 6.52 6.66
CA ALA A 159 7.40 6.32 6.13
C ALA A 159 7.39 6.14 4.61
N PHE A 160 6.48 5.31 4.10
CA PHE A 160 6.29 5.10 2.67
C PHE A 160 5.87 6.39 1.95
N LEU A 161 4.88 7.12 2.48
CA LEU A 161 4.42 8.39 1.90
C LEU A 161 5.51 9.46 1.93
N TRP A 162 6.36 9.48 2.95
CA TRP A 162 7.52 10.36 2.99
C TRP A 162 8.53 9.99 1.91
N LEU A 163 8.80 8.70 1.71
CA LEU A 163 9.66 8.23 0.62
C LEU A 163 9.08 8.60 -0.76
N GLU A 164 7.77 8.45 -0.94
CA GLU A 164 7.10 8.77 -2.21
C GLU A 164 7.02 10.27 -2.50
N LEU A 165 6.71 11.09 -1.49
CA LEU A 165 6.31 12.49 -1.69
C LEU A 165 7.38 13.52 -1.29
N VAL A 166 8.31 13.15 -0.41
CA VAL A 166 9.24 14.11 0.21
C VAL A 166 10.69 13.78 -0.11
N TYR A 167 11.00 12.53 -0.41
CA TYR A 167 12.36 12.12 -0.74
C TYR A 167 12.91 12.89 -1.95
N HIS A 168 14.14 13.37 -1.78
CA HIS A 168 14.77 14.34 -2.67
C HIS A 168 15.00 13.86 -4.12
N ASP A 169 15.06 12.55 -4.36
CA ASP A 169 15.20 11.97 -5.69
C ASP A 169 14.06 10.97 -5.94
N GLY A 170 12.83 11.47 -6.02
CA GLY A 170 11.64 10.64 -6.28
C GLY A 170 11.65 9.93 -7.65
N THR A 171 12.59 10.28 -8.55
CA THR A 171 12.81 9.54 -9.81
C THR A 171 13.68 8.30 -9.62
N ARG A 172 14.38 8.19 -8.49
CA ARG A 172 15.23 7.08 -8.08
C ARG A 172 15.05 6.79 -6.57
N PRO A 173 13.84 6.36 -6.17
CA PRO A 173 13.51 6.12 -4.77
C PRO A 173 14.17 4.85 -4.20
#